data_AF-A0A496ZMF4-F1
#
_entry.id   AF-A0A496ZMF4-F1
#
_cell.length_a   1.000
_cell.length_b   1.000
_cell.length_c   1.000
_cell.angle_alpha   90.00
_cell.angle_beta   90.00
_cell.angle_gamma   90.00
#
_symmetry.space_group_name_H-M   'P 1'
#
loop_
_entity.id
_entity.type
_entity.pdbx_description
1 polymer ?
#
loop_
_entity_poly.entity_id
_entity_poly.type
_entity_poly.pdbx_seq_one_letter_code
_entity_poly.pdbx_strand_id
1 'polypeptide(L)'
;MKKESKKVLDYLNNVFNDYEKTENKLNALNQHLSVSNQQLLATEQQLRAANQQLTASELQLKAANQQLKANNQQLLATEQQLRASNQQLTATEQQLRAANQQLEASNIEIRQKEKEAVAAKEFAENIISTLREPLLVLDADLKIITANESFYKTFRVSKKDTLGSFIFELGNHQWNIPALKKLLLEILPDKSEIVDFEVKHLFDD
;
A
#
# COMPACT_ATOMS: atom_id res chain seq x y z
N MET A 1 97.49 -53.22 -71.55
CA MET A 1 96.23 -52.69 -72.13
C MET A 1 94.95 -53.19 -71.44
N LYS A 2 94.58 -54.48 -71.46
CA LYS A 2 93.28 -54.93 -70.87
C LYS A 2 93.15 -54.78 -69.33
N LYS A 3 94.23 -54.96 -68.56
CA LYS A 3 94.21 -54.86 -67.08
C LYS A 3 94.06 -53.42 -66.55
N GLU A 4 94.69 -52.44 -67.21
CA GLU A 4 94.56 -51.03 -66.84
C GLU A 4 93.18 -50.49 -67.18
N SER A 5 92.64 -50.87 -68.34
CA SER A 5 91.27 -50.51 -68.74
C SER A 5 90.23 -51.02 -67.74
N LYS A 6 90.42 -52.21 -67.16
CA LYS A 6 89.51 -52.77 -66.14
C LYS A 6 89.59 -52.01 -64.81
N LYS A 7 90.79 -51.63 -64.35
CA LYS A 7 90.96 -50.80 -63.14
C LYS A 7 90.32 -49.43 -63.28
N VAL A 8 90.44 -48.81 -64.46
CA VAL A 8 89.78 -47.53 -64.77
C VAL A 8 88.26 -47.69 -64.77
N LEU A 9 87.74 -48.78 -65.36
CA LEU A 9 86.31 -49.08 -65.37
C LEU A 9 85.77 -49.30 -63.94
N ASP A 10 86.46 -50.09 -63.12
CA ASP A 10 86.08 -50.36 -61.72
C ASP A 10 86.10 -49.06 -60.87
N TYR A 11 87.10 -48.19 -61.09
CA TYR A 11 87.18 -46.88 -60.44
C TYR A 11 86.03 -45.96 -60.84
N LEU A 12 85.75 -45.84 -62.14
CA LEU A 12 84.62 -45.04 -62.66
C LEU A 12 83.27 -45.56 -62.14
N ASN A 13 83.12 -46.88 -62.02
CA ASN A 13 81.90 -47.49 -61.50
C ASN A 13 81.70 -47.21 -60.00
N ASN A 14 82.78 -47.22 -59.20
CA ASN A 14 82.70 -46.83 -57.78
C ASN A 14 82.39 -45.34 -57.60
N VAL A 15 83.03 -44.46 -58.38
CA VAL A 15 82.75 -43.02 -58.35
C VAL A 15 81.30 -42.73 -58.78
N PHE A 16 80.79 -43.44 -59.78
CA PHE A 16 79.40 -43.33 -60.22
C PHE A 16 78.42 -43.80 -59.14
N ASN A 17 78.67 -44.95 -58.52
CA ASN A 17 77.85 -45.46 -57.41
C ASN A 17 77.86 -44.52 -56.19
N ASP A 18 79.01 -43.93 -55.86
CA ASP A 18 79.11 -42.94 -54.80
C ASP A 18 78.33 -41.67 -55.15
N TYR A 19 78.44 -41.17 -56.39
CA TYR A 19 77.64 -40.04 -56.87
C TYR A 19 76.14 -40.30 -56.74
N GLU A 20 75.64 -41.43 -57.25
CA GLU A 20 74.23 -41.82 -57.17
C GLU A 20 73.75 -41.93 -55.71
N LYS A 21 74.60 -42.46 -54.81
CA LYS A 21 74.29 -42.54 -53.38
C LYS A 21 74.23 -41.16 -52.71
N THR A 22 75.07 -40.22 -53.15
CA THR A 22 75.08 -38.84 -52.65
C THR A 22 73.87 -38.06 -53.17
N GLU A 23 73.52 -38.23 -54.44
CA GLU A 23 72.33 -37.65 -55.07
C GLU A 23 71.04 -38.14 -54.41
N ASN A 24 70.93 -39.46 -54.16
CA ASN A 24 69.80 -40.04 -53.44
C ASN A 24 69.67 -39.51 -52.01
N LYS A 25 70.79 -39.34 -51.28
CA LYS A 25 70.79 -38.69 -49.95
C LYS A 25 70.36 -37.22 -50.03
N LEU A 26 70.83 -36.48 -51.03
CA LEU A 26 70.47 -35.07 -51.22
C LEU A 26 68.97 -34.92 -51.52
N ASN A 27 68.43 -35.80 -52.37
CA ASN A 27 67.00 -35.83 -52.69
C ASN A 27 66.15 -36.16 -51.46
N ALA A 28 66.56 -37.14 -50.65
CA ALA A 28 65.89 -37.47 -49.40
C ALA A 28 65.93 -36.30 -48.39
N LEU A 29 67.07 -35.62 -48.28
CA LEU A 29 67.22 -34.46 -47.40
C LEU A 29 66.34 -33.29 -47.86
N ASN A 30 66.26 -33.03 -49.16
CA ASN A 30 65.39 -32.00 -49.73
C ASN A 30 63.90 -32.31 -49.53
N GLN A 31 63.49 -33.58 -49.66
CA GLN A 31 62.11 -33.99 -49.33
C GLN A 31 61.80 -33.78 -47.85
N HIS A 32 62.71 -34.19 -46.95
CA HIS A 32 62.53 -33.98 -45.51
C HIS A 32 62.45 -32.50 -45.14
N LEU A 33 63.30 -31.66 -45.74
CA LEU A 33 63.27 -30.21 -45.54
C LEU A 33 61.94 -29.60 -46.02
N SER A 34 61.43 -30.05 -47.17
CA SER A 34 60.12 -29.62 -47.68
C SER A 34 58.98 -29.95 -46.71
N VAL A 35 58.94 -31.20 -46.21
CA VAL A 35 57.93 -31.63 -45.22
C VAL A 35 58.07 -30.84 -43.92
N SER A 36 59.30 -30.64 -43.44
CA SER A 36 59.57 -29.87 -42.21
C SER A 36 59.11 -28.41 -42.36
N ASN A 37 59.36 -27.78 -43.50
CA ASN A 37 58.87 -26.43 -43.79
C ASN A 37 57.34 -26.36 -43.85
N GLN A 38 56.68 -27.36 -44.45
CA GLN A 38 55.21 -27.44 -44.46
C GLN A 38 54.64 -27.59 -43.05
N GLN A 39 55.26 -28.44 -42.21
CA GLN A 39 54.86 -28.60 -40.81
C GLN A 39 55.05 -27.30 -40.02
N LEU A 40 56.17 -26.59 -40.20
CA LEU A 40 56.39 -25.30 -39.54
C LEU A 40 55.28 -24.30 -39.86
N LEU A 41 54.94 -24.15 -41.15
CA LEU A 41 53.86 -23.27 -41.60
C LEU A 41 52.51 -23.65 -40.98
N ALA A 42 52.18 -24.93 -40.92
CA ALA A 42 50.94 -25.40 -40.30
C ALA A 42 50.90 -25.08 -38.80
N THR A 43 52.03 -25.28 -38.11
CA THR A 43 52.14 -25.01 -36.67
C THR A 43 52.07 -23.51 -36.37
N GLU A 44 52.69 -22.66 -37.19
CA GLU A 44 52.57 -21.20 -37.09
C GLU A 44 51.13 -20.72 -37.29
N GLN A 45 50.40 -21.30 -38.25
CA GLN A 45 48.99 -20.99 -38.47
C GLN A 45 48.13 -21.41 -37.27
N GLN A 46 48.37 -22.60 -36.71
CA GLN A 46 47.67 -23.06 -35.51
C GLN A 46 47.93 -22.15 -34.31
N LEU A 47 49.19 -21.74 -34.10
CA LEU A 47 49.56 -20.82 -33.02
C LEU A 47 48.86 -19.46 -33.18
N ARG A 48 48.80 -18.93 -34.41
CA ARG A 48 48.06 -17.68 -34.68
C ARG A 48 46.58 -17.82 -34.36
N ALA A 49 45.95 -18.92 -34.76
CA ALA A 49 44.54 -19.18 -34.47
C ALA A 49 44.29 -19.30 -32.96
N ALA A 50 45.14 -20.02 -32.23
CA ALA A 50 45.05 -20.16 -30.77
C ALA A 50 45.21 -18.81 -30.05
N ASN A 51 46.16 -17.97 -30.48
CA ASN A 51 46.36 -16.63 -29.90
C ASN A 51 45.15 -15.69 -30.18
N GLN A 52 44.55 -15.79 -31.36
CA GLN A 52 43.33 -15.05 -31.68
C GLN A 52 42.15 -15.50 -30.81
N GLN A 53 41.99 -16.82 -30.60
CA GLN A 53 40.97 -17.37 -29.72
C GLN A 53 41.17 -16.95 -28.25
N LEU A 54 42.42 -16.95 -27.76
CA LEU A 54 42.75 -16.49 -26.42
C LEU A 54 42.34 -15.03 -26.24
N THR A 55 42.71 -14.16 -27.18
CA THR A 55 42.35 -12.73 -27.14
C THR A 55 40.83 -12.54 -27.12
N ALA A 56 40.09 -13.31 -27.93
CA ALA A 56 38.63 -13.25 -27.94
C ALA A 56 38.03 -13.69 -26.60
N SER A 57 38.56 -14.75 -26.00
CA SER A 57 38.12 -15.25 -24.69
C SER A 57 38.41 -14.25 -23.56
N GLU A 58 39.57 -13.60 -23.58
CA GLU A 58 39.93 -12.55 -22.61
C GLU A 58 38.96 -11.36 -22.66
N LEU A 59 38.59 -10.92 -23.88
CA LEU A 59 37.61 -9.85 -24.07
C LEU A 59 36.22 -10.25 -23.56
N GLN A 60 35.79 -11.48 -23.82
CA GLN A 60 34.53 -12.02 -23.30
C GLN A 60 34.53 -12.08 -21.77
N LEU A 61 35.63 -12.54 -21.16
CA LEU A 61 35.77 -12.59 -19.71
C LEU A 61 35.72 -11.19 -19.09
N LYS A 62 36.36 -10.20 -19.74
CA LYS A 62 36.29 -8.80 -19.31
C LYS A 62 34.86 -8.26 -19.38
N ALA A 63 34.13 -8.54 -20.46
CA ALA A 63 32.74 -8.12 -20.60
C ALA A 63 31.83 -8.79 -19.55
N ALA A 64 31.98 -10.10 -19.34
CA ALA A 64 31.23 -10.84 -18.33
C ALA A 64 31.48 -10.30 -16.91
N ASN A 65 32.74 -9.98 -16.58
CA ASN A 65 33.08 -9.37 -15.29
C ASN A 65 32.47 -7.97 -15.11
N GLN A 66 32.44 -7.16 -16.16
CA GLN A 66 31.76 -5.85 -16.12
C GLN A 66 30.25 -6.01 -15.91
N GLN A 67 29.64 -6.98 -16.57
CA GLN A 67 28.22 -7.25 -16.41
C GLN A 67 27.87 -7.79 -15.02
N LEU A 68 28.69 -8.68 -14.46
CA LEU A 68 28.56 -9.12 -13.07
C LEU A 68 28.64 -7.95 -12.09
N LYS A 69 29.57 -7.01 -12.32
CA LYS A 69 29.68 -5.81 -11.48
C LYS A 69 28.42 -4.94 -11.56
N ALA A 70 27.86 -4.74 -12.75
CA ALA A 70 26.62 -4.00 -12.94
C ALA A 70 25.43 -4.70 -12.27
N ASN A 71 25.31 -6.02 -12.43
CA ASN A 71 24.26 -6.80 -11.79
C ASN A 71 24.34 -6.75 -10.26
N ASN A 72 25.54 -6.83 -9.70
CA ASN A 72 25.75 -6.70 -8.26
C ASN A 72 25.34 -5.31 -7.74
N GLN A 73 25.64 -4.24 -8.49
CA GLN A 73 25.19 -2.89 -8.12
C GLN A 73 23.67 -2.76 -8.17
N GLN A 74 23.04 -3.35 -9.19
CA GLN A 74 21.59 -3.37 -9.30
C GLN A 74 20.94 -4.15 -8.15
N LEU A 75 21.51 -5.30 -7.75
CA LEU A 75 21.04 -6.09 -6.61
C LEU A 75 21.12 -5.30 -5.29
N LEU A 76 22.21 -4.56 -5.06
CA LEU A 76 22.33 -3.71 -3.88
C LEU A 76 21.27 -2.60 -3.86
N ALA A 77 20.99 -2.00 -5.02
CA ALA A 77 19.96 -0.97 -5.13
C ALA A 77 18.55 -1.54 -4.86
N THR A 78 18.23 -2.73 -5.38
CA THR A 78 16.93 -3.36 -5.12
C THR A 78 16.80 -3.82 -3.66
N GLU A 79 17.88 -4.30 -3.05
CA GLU A 79 17.88 -4.65 -1.63
C GLU A 79 17.60 -3.42 -0.74
N GLN A 80 18.22 -2.27 -1.06
CA GLN A 80 17.97 -1.01 -0.35
C GLN A 80 16.52 -0.54 -0.51
N GLN A 81 15.96 -0.64 -1.72
CA GLN A 81 14.56 -0.31 -1.96
C GLN A 81 13.61 -1.23 -1.18
N LEU A 82 13.89 -2.53 -1.12
CA LEU A 82 13.10 -3.47 -0.34
C LEU A 82 13.15 -3.15 1.16
N ARG A 83 14.34 -2.83 1.69
CA ARG A 83 14.48 -2.40 3.09
C ARG A 83 13.67 -1.14 3.39
N ALA A 84 13.74 -0.13 2.52
CA ALA A 84 12.97 1.10 2.68
C ALA A 84 11.45 0.84 2.63
N SER A 85 11.00 0.00 1.70
CA SER A 85 9.60 -0.41 1.60
C SER A 85 9.11 -1.12 2.86
N ASN A 86 9.89 -2.05 3.40
CA ASN A 86 9.57 -2.75 4.65
C ASN A 86 9.51 -1.82 5.86
N GLN A 87 10.40 -0.82 5.93
CA GLN A 87 10.35 0.22 6.97
C GLN A 87 9.07 1.05 6.86
N GLN A 88 8.67 1.43 5.65
CA GLN A 88 7.42 2.16 5.43
C GLN A 88 6.20 1.33 5.83
N LEU A 89 6.14 0.04 5.48
CA LEU A 89 5.08 -0.87 5.90
C LEU A 89 4.98 -0.97 7.43
N THR A 90 6.12 -1.08 8.11
CA THR A 90 6.14 -1.12 9.58
C THR A 90 5.59 0.18 10.18
N ALA A 91 5.95 1.33 9.61
CA ALA A 91 5.46 2.63 10.08
C ALA A 91 3.94 2.78 9.87
N THR A 92 3.41 2.37 8.71
CA THR A 92 1.97 2.44 8.43
C THR A 92 1.18 1.47 9.30
N GLU A 93 1.69 0.27 9.57
CA GLU A 93 1.08 -0.67 10.52
C GLU A 93 0.99 -0.07 11.94
N GLN A 94 2.03 0.60 12.40
CA GLN A 94 2.02 1.27 13.71
C GLN A 94 1.01 2.41 13.76
N GLN A 95 0.92 3.22 12.70
CA GLN A 95 -0.08 4.28 12.60
C GLN A 95 -1.50 3.74 12.61
N LEU A 96 -1.78 2.65 11.89
CA LEU A 96 -3.09 2.00 11.87
C LEU A 96 -3.48 1.48 13.25
N ARG A 97 -2.54 0.85 13.98
CA ARG A 97 -2.77 0.40 15.35
C ARG A 97 -3.11 1.57 16.28
N ALA A 98 -2.38 2.67 16.19
CA ALA A 98 -2.66 3.86 17.00
C ALA A 98 -4.03 4.48 16.67
N ALA A 99 -4.39 4.58 15.39
CA ALA A 99 -5.69 5.08 14.97
C ALA A 99 -6.84 4.20 15.48
N ASN A 100 -6.68 2.87 15.42
CA ASN A 100 -7.68 1.94 15.95
C ASN A 100 -7.85 2.08 17.48
N GLN A 101 -6.75 2.22 18.23
CA GLN A 101 -6.82 2.47 19.67
C GLN A 101 -7.55 3.77 20.01
N GLN A 102 -7.33 4.83 19.23
CA GLN A 102 -8.04 6.11 19.40
C GLN A 102 -9.53 5.98 19.10
N LEU A 103 -9.90 5.24 18.04
CA LEU A 103 -11.30 4.96 17.72
C LEU A 103 -11.99 4.16 18.82
N GLU A 104 -11.32 3.15 19.38
CA GLU A 104 -11.85 2.39 20.52
C GLU A 104 -12.08 3.28 21.73
N ALA A 105 -11.11 4.15 22.08
CA ALA A 105 -11.25 5.10 23.17
C ALA A 105 -12.43 6.06 22.95
N SER A 106 -12.56 6.62 21.75
CA SER A 106 -13.68 7.51 21.40
C SER A 106 -15.03 6.78 21.47
N ASN A 107 -15.11 5.52 21.04
CA ASN A 107 -16.32 4.72 21.13
C ASN A 107 -16.73 4.46 22.59
N ILE A 108 -15.76 4.23 23.47
CA ILE A 108 -16.02 4.09 24.92
C ILE A 108 -16.58 5.40 25.48
N GLU A 109 -15.99 6.54 25.13
CA GLU A 109 -16.46 7.85 25.59
C GLU A 109 -17.90 8.15 25.11
N ILE A 110 -18.20 7.87 23.83
CA ILE A 110 -19.54 8.04 23.27
C ILE A 110 -20.57 7.19 24.04
N ARG A 111 -20.26 5.91 24.28
CA ARG A 111 -21.15 5.02 25.06
C ARG A 111 -21.36 5.52 26.48
N GLN A 112 -20.35 6.11 27.09
CA GLN A 112 -20.47 6.67 28.43
C GLN A 112 -21.39 7.90 28.44
N LYS A 113 -21.20 8.82 27.48
CA LYS A 113 -22.08 9.98 27.32
C LYS A 113 -23.52 9.59 26.99
N GLU A 114 -23.70 8.55 26.19
CA GLU A 114 -25.03 8.00 25.89
C GLU A 114 -25.72 7.51 27.17
N LYS A 115 -25.01 6.75 28.02
CA LYS A 115 -25.54 6.32 29.32
C LYS A 115 -25.89 7.48 30.23
N GLU A 116 -25.03 8.50 30.29
CA GLU A 116 -25.26 9.70 31.10
C GLU A 116 -26.48 10.47 30.59
N ALA A 117 -26.63 10.61 29.27
CA ALA A 117 -27.79 11.26 28.66
C ALA A 117 -29.09 10.50 28.93
N VAL A 118 -29.06 9.16 28.84
CA VAL A 118 -30.22 8.32 29.19
C VAL A 118 -30.58 8.49 30.66
N ALA A 119 -29.60 8.41 31.57
CA ALA A 119 -29.84 8.59 33.00
C ALA A 119 -30.39 9.99 33.34
N ALA A 120 -29.86 11.04 32.71
CA ALA A 120 -30.34 12.41 32.88
C ALA A 120 -31.78 12.56 32.36
N LYS A 121 -32.10 11.94 31.23
CA LYS A 121 -33.46 11.92 30.68
C LYS A 121 -34.43 11.20 31.62
N GLU A 122 -34.09 9.99 32.06
CA GLU A 122 -34.92 9.23 33.01
C GLU A 122 -35.14 10.00 34.32
N PHE A 123 -34.09 10.67 34.83
CA PHE A 123 -34.20 11.52 36.00
C PHE A 123 -35.18 12.68 35.80
N ALA A 124 -35.11 13.39 34.67
CA ALA A 124 -36.04 14.46 34.33
C ALA A 124 -37.49 13.95 34.20
N GLU A 125 -37.70 12.82 33.52
CA GLU A 125 -39.02 12.18 33.38
C GLU A 125 -39.61 11.77 34.74
N ASN A 126 -38.77 11.25 35.65
CA ASN A 126 -39.17 10.90 37.02
C ASN A 126 -39.57 12.13 37.84
N ILE A 127 -38.87 13.26 37.70
CA ILE A 127 -39.28 14.51 38.35
C ILE A 127 -40.64 14.95 37.82
N ILE A 128 -40.78 15.07 36.50
CA ILE A 128 -42.02 15.56 35.86
C ILE A 128 -43.22 14.69 36.25
N SER A 129 -43.05 13.36 36.26
CA SER A 129 -44.13 12.42 36.58
C SER A 129 -44.57 12.43 38.05
N THR A 130 -43.72 12.91 38.97
CA THR A 130 -44.06 12.99 40.40
C THR A 130 -44.66 14.33 40.82
N LEU A 131 -44.61 15.36 39.95
CA LEU A 131 -45.25 16.65 40.19
C LEU A 131 -46.78 16.50 40.28
N ARG A 132 -47.35 17.10 41.32
CA ARG A 132 -48.81 17.06 41.57
C ARG A 132 -49.57 18.09 40.76
N GLU A 133 -48.93 19.18 40.36
CA GLU A 133 -49.54 20.24 39.57
C GLU A 133 -49.50 19.86 38.07
N PRO A 134 -50.54 20.17 37.30
CA PRO A 134 -50.53 20.00 35.84
C PRO A 134 -49.33 20.68 35.19
N LEU A 135 -48.47 19.91 34.53
CA LEU A 135 -47.29 20.41 33.85
C LEU A 135 -47.23 19.89 32.41
N LEU A 136 -46.83 20.79 31.50
CA LEU A 136 -46.69 20.53 30.08
C LEU A 136 -45.39 21.19 29.58
N VAL A 137 -44.63 20.43 28.79
CA VAL A 137 -43.35 20.85 28.20
C VAL A 137 -43.51 20.90 26.68
N LEU A 138 -43.05 21.99 26.09
CA LEU A 138 -43.10 22.26 24.66
C LEU A 138 -41.69 22.19 24.04
N ASP A 139 -41.60 21.79 22.78
CA ASP A 139 -40.40 22.04 21.97
C ASP A 139 -40.39 23.46 21.37
N ALA A 140 -39.35 23.77 20.60
CA ALA A 140 -39.18 25.05 19.94
C ALA A 140 -40.29 25.38 18.92
N ASP A 141 -40.98 24.36 18.40
CA ASP A 141 -42.11 24.51 17.47
C ASP A 141 -43.45 24.59 18.22
N LEU A 142 -43.42 24.75 19.54
CA LEU A 142 -44.57 24.75 20.46
C LEU A 142 -45.43 23.48 20.37
N LYS A 143 -44.81 22.35 19.99
CA LYS A 143 -45.44 21.04 20.08
C LYS A 143 -45.19 20.45 21.44
N ILE A 144 -46.18 19.68 21.90
CA ILE A 144 -46.15 19.11 23.24
C ILE A 144 -45.24 17.88 23.24
N ILE A 145 -44.10 17.96 23.92
CA ILE A 145 -43.15 16.85 24.01
C ILE A 145 -43.32 16.04 25.29
N THR A 146 -43.88 16.62 26.35
CA THR A 146 -44.17 15.92 27.61
C THR A 146 -45.33 16.58 28.33
N ALA A 147 -46.20 15.78 28.93
CA ALA A 147 -47.16 16.25 29.92
C ALA A 147 -47.27 15.20 31.04
N ASN A 148 -47.43 15.66 32.29
CA ASN A 148 -47.50 14.77 33.44
C ASN A 148 -48.91 14.22 33.67
N GLU A 149 -49.03 13.21 34.54
CA GLU A 149 -50.32 12.57 34.88
C GLU A 149 -51.36 13.55 35.43
N SER A 150 -50.92 14.58 36.16
CA SER A 150 -51.82 15.61 36.68
C SER A 150 -52.46 16.41 35.55
N PHE A 151 -51.70 16.74 34.50
CA PHE A 151 -52.20 17.46 33.34
C PHE A 151 -53.31 16.68 32.62
N TYR A 152 -53.09 15.40 32.33
CA TYR A 152 -54.11 14.56 31.68
C TYR A 152 -55.39 14.45 32.51
N LYS A 153 -55.26 14.34 33.85
CA LYS A 153 -56.41 14.21 34.75
C LYS A 153 -57.19 15.51 34.89
N THR A 154 -56.50 16.64 35.08
CA THR A 154 -57.13 17.95 35.29
C THR A 154 -57.85 18.43 34.04
N PHE A 155 -57.23 18.28 32.86
CA PHE A 155 -57.80 18.77 31.60
C PHE A 155 -58.52 17.68 30.79
N ARG A 156 -58.64 16.46 31.34
CA ARG A 156 -59.34 15.31 30.74
C ARG A 156 -58.93 14.99 29.29
N VAL A 157 -57.65 15.23 28.95
CA VAL A 157 -57.08 14.92 27.62
C VAL A 157 -56.29 13.61 27.66
N SER A 158 -56.27 12.88 26.54
CA SER A 158 -55.50 11.63 26.43
C SER A 158 -54.05 11.90 26.04
N LYS A 159 -53.12 11.07 26.51
CA LYS A 159 -51.70 11.13 26.12
C LYS A 159 -51.52 11.06 24.61
N LYS A 160 -52.33 10.23 23.93
CA LYS A 160 -52.26 10.01 22.49
C LYS A 160 -52.62 11.26 21.69
N ASP A 161 -53.60 12.02 22.17
CA ASP A 161 -54.09 13.23 21.47
C ASP A 161 -53.30 14.48 21.88
N THR A 162 -52.54 14.40 22.96
CA THR A 162 -51.74 15.50 23.51
C THR A 162 -50.33 15.53 22.93
N LEU A 163 -49.59 14.41 22.96
CA LEU A 163 -48.18 14.42 22.58
C LEU A 163 -47.98 14.63 21.07
N GLY A 164 -47.04 15.50 20.72
CA GLY A 164 -46.72 15.90 19.34
C GLY A 164 -47.69 16.92 18.74
N SER A 165 -48.83 17.16 19.39
CA SER A 165 -49.81 18.17 18.97
C SER A 165 -49.29 19.58 19.25
N PHE A 166 -49.67 20.52 18.39
CA PHE A 166 -49.39 21.94 18.61
C PHE A 166 -50.26 22.44 19.78
N ILE A 167 -49.69 23.23 20.70
CA ILE A 167 -50.39 23.60 21.94
C ILE A 167 -51.76 24.25 21.69
N PHE A 168 -51.91 25.06 20.63
CA PHE A 168 -53.17 25.74 20.32
C PHE A 168 -54.24 24.84 19.67
N GLU A 169 -53.92 23.59 19.37
CA GLU A 169 -54.85 22.58 18.84
C GLU A 169 -55.37 21.65 19.93
N LEU A 170 -54.73 21.67 21.10
CA LEU A 170 -55.05 20.79 22.22
C LEU A 170 -56.46 21.06 22.77
N GLY A 171 -57.18 19.98 23.12
CA GLY A 171 -58.45 20.05 23.84
C GLY A 171 -59.51 20.84 23.06
N ASN A 172 -59.70 20.53 21.77
CA ASN A 172 -60.63 21.27 20.91
C ASN A 172 -60.33 22.77 20.85
N HIS A 173 -59.04 23.13 20.71
CA HIS A 173 -58.53 24.51 20.68
C HIS A 173 -58.77 25.35 21.95
N GLN A 174 -59.14 24.75 23.08
CA GLN A 174 -59.30 25.46 24.36
C GLN A 174 -58.02 26.20 24.80
N TRP A 175 -56.85 25.72 24.38
CA TRP A 175 -55.55 26.33 24.69
C TRP A 175 -55.15 27.47 23.73
N ASN A 176 -55.93 27.76 22.69
CA ASN A 176 -55.74 28.90 21.78
C ASN A 176 -56.17 30.22 22.43
N ILE A 177 -55.61 30.52 23.60
CA ILE A 177 -55.94 31.69 24.41
C ILE A 177 -55.10 32.86 23.90
N PRO A 178 -55.69 34.02 23.52
CA PRO A 178 -54.93 35.13 22.93
C PRO A 178 -53.75 35.61 23.78
N ALA A 179 -53.92 35.66 25.11
CA ALA A 179 -52.85 36.05 26.03
C ALA A 179 -51.70 35.03 26.05
N LEU A 180 -52.01 33.73 26.07
CA LEU A 180 -51.02 32.65 26.02
C LEU A 180 -50.31 32.62 24.66
N LYS A 181 -51.06 32.80 23.57
CA LYS A 181 -50.51 32.82 22.21
C LYS A 181 -49.54 33.98 22.01
N LYS A 182 -49.90 35.17 22.48
CA LYS A 182 -49.02 36.33 22.50
C LYS A 182 -47.75 36.05 23.31
N LEU A 183 -47.90 35.46 24.49
CA LEU A 183 -46.76 35.10 25.34
C LEU A 183 -45.78 34.17 24.62
N LEU A 184 -46.28 33.05 24.09
CA LEU A 184 -45.45 32.00 23.50
C LEU A 184 -44.82 32.40 22.16
N LEU A 185 -45.54 33.19 21.33
CA LEU A 185 -45.08 33.54 19.98
C LEU A 185 -44.36 34.89 19.89
N GLU A 186 -44.70 35.87 20.73
CA GLU A 186 -44.16 37.23 20.63
C GLU A 186 -43.19 37.56 21.75
N ILE A 187 -43.39 37.02 22.97
CA ILE A 187 -42.65 37.45 24.16
C ILE A 187 -41.51 36.49 24.51
N LEU A 188 -41.76 35.18 24.49
CA LEU A 188 -40.75 34.17 24.83
C LEU A 188 -39.57 34.10 23.85
N PRO A 189 -39.73 34.26 22.53
CA PRO A 189 -38.56 34.23 21.64
C PRO A 189 -37.50 35.30 21.98
N ASP A 190 -37.95 36.45 22.49
CA ASP A 190 -37.08 37.57 22.88
C ASP A 190 -36.63 37.51 24.36
N LYS A 191 -37.12 36.54 25.15
CA LYS A 191 -36.82 36.41 26.58
C LYS A 191 -36.41 34.99 26.95
N SER A 192 -35.34 34.86 27.74
CA SER A 192 -34.85 33.55 28.17
C SER A 192 -35.79 32.80 29.13
N GLU A 193 -36.60 33.52 29.92
CA GLU A 193 -37.50 32.92 30.90
C GLU A 193 -38.66 33.88 31.22
N ILE A 194 -39.83 33.31 31.57
CA ILE A 194 -40.95 34.04 32.13
C ILE A 194 -41.43 33.30 33.39
N VAL A 195 -41.53 34.03 34.49
CA VAL A 195 -41.90 33.51 35.81
C VAL A 195 -43.24 34.10 36.22
N ASP A 196 -44.12 33.27 36.81
CA ASP A 196 -45.41 33.66 37.40
C ASP A 196 -46.38 34.42 36.48
N PHE A 197 -46.36 34.16 35.16
CA PHE A 197 -47.33 34.74 34.23
C PHE A 197 -48.68 34.03 34.33
N GLU A 198 -49.70 34.73 34.83
CA GLU A 198 -51.04 34.19 35.02
C GLU A 198 -51.91 34.36 33.76
N VAL A 199 -52.53 33.28 33.31
CA VAL A 199 -53.58 33.30 32.28
C VAL A 199 -54.87 32.76 32.88
N LYS A 200 -55.93 33.57 32.85
CA LYS A 200 -57.26 33.14 33.29
C LYS A 200 -58.07 32.67 32.08
N HIS A 201 -58.53 31.44 32.14
CA HIS A 201 -59.43 30.86 31.14
C HIS A 201 -60.38 29.89 31.83
N LEU A 202 -61.64 29.86 31.39
CA LEU A 202 -62.63 28.91 31.85
C LEU A 202 -62.61 27.74 30.88
N PHE A 203 -62.29 26.55 31.38
CA PHE A 203 -62.39 25.31 30.62
C PHE A 203 -63.81 24.77 30.83
N ASP A 204 -64.58 24.68 29.75
CA ASP A 204 -65.90 24.04 29.78
C ASP A 204 -65.72 22.51 29.95
N ASP A 205 -66.63 21.89 30.73
CA ASP A 205 -66.61 20.46 31.13
C ASP A 205 -66.77 19.45 29.98
#